data_AF-A0A9D7P375-F1
#
_entry.id   AF-A0A9D7P375-F1
#
_cell.length_a   1.000
_cell.length_b   1.000
_cell.length_c   1.000
_cell.angle_alpha   90.00
_cell.angle_beta   90.00
_cell.angle_gamma   90.00
#
_symmetry.space_group_name_H-M   'P 1'
#
loop_
_entity.id
_entity.type
_entity.pdbx_description
1 polymer ?
#
loop_
_entity_poly.entity_id
_entity_poly.type
_entity_poly.pdbx_seq_one_letter_code
_entity_poly.pdbx_strand_id
1 'polypeptide(L)'
;MIGILTKALKNVFGDKATRDLKEVMPLVERCKAEFAKLDGLSHNELRDRTQQLKARIAEATREDDAKVEALRAEIDADPQMDIHERERRYEDIDKIQKNGLGKIEEVLLEILPEAFAVVKETARRFKENTEDPGEGHPVGPRPGPSPSRFHPDRGR
;
A
#
# COMPACT_ATOMS: atom_id res chain seq x y z
N MET A 1 6.68 -42.70 30.88
CA MET A 1 7.72 -42.15 29.98
C MET A 1 7.14 -41.81 28.58
N ILE A 2 6.12 -40.94 28.52
CA ILE A 2 5.49 -40.49 27.25
C ILE A 2 5.82 -38.99 26.99
N GLY A 3 6.14 -38.22 28.03
CA GLY A 3 6.52 -36.81 27.96
C GLY A 3 7.89 -36.52 27.34
N ILE A 4 8.82 -37.48 27.33
CA ILE A 4 10.15 -37.31 26.73
C ILE A 4 10.07 -37.44 25.20
N LEU A 5 9.22 -38.34 24.67
CA LEU A 5 8.98 -38.46 23.23
C LEU A 5 8.25 -37.23 22.65
N THR A 6 7.28 -36.67 23.37
CA THR A 6 6.59 -35.43 22.94
C THR A 6 7.52 -34.23 22.97
N LYS A 7 8.43 -34.13 23.96
CA LYS A 7 9.42 -33.04 24.05
C LYS A 7 10.55 -33.19 23.00
N ALA A 8 10.96 -34.42 22.69
CA ALA A 8 11.90 -34.71 21.61
C ALA A 8 11.28 -34.44 20.23
N LEU A 9 10.02 -34.83 20.00
CA LEU A 9 9.28 -34.48 18.77
C LEU A 9 9.06 -32.97 18.63
N LYS A 10 8.76 -32.25 19.73
CA LYS A 10 8.62 -30.77 19.71
C LYS A 10 9.95 -30.06 19.44
N ASN A 11 11.08 -30.65 19.85
CA ASN A 11 12.42 -30.14 19.54
C ASN A 11 12.88 -30.47 18.11
N VAL A 12 12.40 -31.56 17.51
CA VAL A 12 12.73 -31.98 16.14
C VAL A 12 11.78 -31.33 15.10
N PHE A 13 10.52 -31.07 15.46
CA PHE A 13 9.54 -30.38 14.61
C PHE A 13 9.40 -28.87 14.87
N GLY A 14 10.04 -28.36 15.94
CA GLY A 14 10.00 -26.95 16.31
C GLY A 14 8.64 -26.51 16.85
N ASP A 15 8.64 -25.67 17.89
CA ASP A 15 7.42 -24.96 18.28
C ASP A 15 7.07 -23.98 17.15
N LYS A 16 5.89 -24.14 16.52
CA LYS A 16 5.43 -23.31 15.40
C LYS A 16 5.63 -21.82 15.70
N ALA A 17 5.34 -21.39 16.92
CA ALA A 17 5.55 -20.02 17.37
C ALA A 17 7.02 -19.57 17.30
N THR A 18 7.98 -20.45 17.60
CA THR A 18 9.41 -20.14 17.51
C THR A 18 9.87 -20.06 16.04
N ARG A 19 9.30 -20.89 15.18
CA ARG A 19 9.58 -20.85 13.74
C ARG A 19 9.01 -19.57 13.11
N ASP A 20 7.74 -19.29 13.35
CA ASP A 20 7.05 -18.09 12.84
C ASP A 20 7.78 -16.81 13.32
N LEU A 21 8.24 -16.78 14.59
CA LEU A 21 9.05 -15.68 15.10
C LEU A 21 10.37 -15.53 14.34
N LYS A 22 11.11 -16.63 14.11
CA LYS A 22 12.37 -16.58 13.35
C LYS A 22 12.17 -16.07 11.93
N GLU A 23 11.06 -16.40 11.29
CA GLU A 23 10.73 -15.95 9.93
C GLU A 23 10.47 -14.43 9.87
N VAL A 24 9.86 -13.83 10.90
CA VAL A 24 9.56 -12.38 10.92
C VAL A 24 10.68 -11.51 11.51
N MET A 25 11.59 -12.08 12.31
CA MET A 25 12.67 -11.32 12.94
C MET A 25 13.53 -10.48 11.96
N PRO A 26 13.92 -10.97 10.77
CA PRO A 26 14.63 -10.14 9.80
C PRO A 26 13.86 -8.88 9.40
N LEU A 27 12.54 -8.97 9.26
CA LEU A 27 11.69 -7.82 8.97
C LEU A 27 11.64 -6.84 10.15
N VAL A 28 11.55 -7.35 11.38
CA VAL A 28 11.61 -6.54 12.61
C VAL A 28 12.92 -5.77 12.70
N GLU A 29 14.06 -6.39 12.40
CA GLU A 29 15.36 -5.71 12.41
C GLU A 29 15.44 -4.64 11.32
N ARG A 30 14.88 -4.87 10.12
CA ARG A 30 14.73 -3.82 9.10
C ARG A 30 13.88 -2.65 9.60
N CYS A 31 12.74 -2.92 10.25
CA CYS A 31 11.90 -1.85 10.82
C CYS A 31 12.63 -1.03 11.89
N LYS A 32 13.43 -1.68 12.75
CA LYS A 32 14.25 -0.99 13.76
C LYS A 32 15.30 -0.09 13.10
N ALA A 33 15.95 -0.58 12.05
CA ALA A 33 16.94 0.19 11.30
C ALA A 33 16.32 1.43 10.63
N GLU A 34 15.14 1.29 10.00
CA GLU A 34 14.42 2.45 9.45
C GLU A 34 13.97 3.42 10.54
N PHE A 35 13.47 2.92 11.67
CA PHE A 35 13.05 3.74 12.80
C PHE A 35 14.19 4.61 13.35
N ALA A 36 15.40 4.07 13.45
CA ALA A 36 16.57 4.83 13.88
C ALA A 36 16.90 6.02 12.96
N LYS A 37 16.53 5.96 11.66
CA LYS A 37 16.74 7.06 10.71
C LYS A 37 15.75 8.20 10.86
N LEU A 38 14.67 8.01 11.62
CA LEU A 38 13.62 9.01 11.82
C LEU A 38 13.90 9.92 13.03
N ASP A 39 14.95 9.62 13.80
CA ASP A 39 15.34 10.44 14.94
C ASP A 39 15.72 11.86 14.48
N GLY A 40 15.30 12.86 15.25
CA GLY A 40 15.56 14.26 14.94
C GLY A 40 14.74 14.88 13.79
N LEU A 41 13.92 14.11 13.06
CA LEU A 41 13.04 14.68 12.04
C LEU A 41 11.97 15.59 12.65
N SER A 42 11.65 16.70 12.02
CA SER A 42 10.49 17.54 12.36
C SER A 42 9.16 16.85 12.03
N HIS A 43 8.04 17.43 12.48
CA HIS A 43 6.69 16.94 12.12
C HIS A 43 6.44 17.00 10.61
N ASN A 44 6.95 18.03 9.93
CA ASN A 44 6.78 18.20 8.49
C ASN A 44 7.62 17.19 7.70
N GLU A 45 8.87 16.98 8.09
CA GLU A 45 9.72 15.97 7.43
C GLU A 45 9.16 14.55 7.60
N LEU A 46 8.57 14.24 8.77
CA LEU A 46 7.90 12.95 8.98
C LEU A 46 6.64 12.81 8.10
N ARG A 47 5.92 13.90 7.86
CA ARG A 47 4.78 13.93 6.92
C ARG A 47 5.24 13.74 5.48
N ASP A 48 6.36 14.34 5.10
CA ASP A 48 6.94 14.22 3.76
C ASP A 48 7.38 12.77 3.46
N ARG A 49 7.89 12.03 4.45
CA ARG A 49 8.14 10.59 4.32
C ARG A 49 6.90 9.83 3.88
N THR A 50 5.74 10.15 4.46
CA THR A 50 4.48 9.52 4.06
C THR A 50 4.11 9.84 2.61
N GLN A 51 4.42 11.03 2.12
CA GLN A 51 4.18 11.39 0.72
C GLN A 51 5.12 10.66 -0.23
N GLN A 52 6.40 10.51 0.13
CA GLN A 52 7.37 9.75 -0.65
C GLN A 52 6.97 8.28 -0.78
N LEU A 53 6.46 7.66 0.29
CA LEU A 53 5.94 6.30 0.26
C LEU A 53 4.76 6.16 -0.71
N LYS A 54 3.80 7.08 -0.68
CA LYS A 54 2.67 7.09 -1.63
C LYS A 54 3.12 7.28 -3.07
N ALA A 55 4.11 8.16 -3.30
CA ALA A 55 4.67 8.39 -4.62
C ALA A 55 5.35 7.14 -5.19
N ARG A 56 6.05 6.35 -4.35
CA ARG A 56 6.65 5.07 -4.78
C ARG A 56 5.60 4.05 -5.23
N ILE A 57 4.49 3.95 -4.50
CA ILE A 57 3.38 3.07 -4.89
C ILE A 57 2.78 3.52 -6.22
N ALA A 58 2.51 4.82 -6.38
CA ALA A 58 1.94 5.37 -7.60
C ALA A 58 2.88 5.20 -8.81
N GLU A 59 4.20 5.38 -8.61
CA GLU A 59 5.17 5.17 -9.68
C GLU A 59 5.22 3.70 -10.13
N ALA A 60 5.09 2.76 -9.19
CA ALA A 60 5.10 1.33 -9.50
C ALA A 60 3.94 0.90 -10.41
N THR A 61 2.78 1.58 -10.34
CA THR A 61 1.60 1.27 -11.17
C THR A 61 1.40 2.19 -12.37
N ARG A 62 2.15 3.30 -12.45
CA ARG A 62 1.95 4.37 -13.44
C ARG A 62 1.85 3.88 -14.88
N GLU A 63 2.73 2.97 -15.28
CA GLU A 63 2.72 2.43 -16.65
C GLU A 63 1.50 1.54 -16.94
N ASP A 64 1.07 0.76 -15.95
CA ASP A 64 -0.07 -0.14 -16.10
C ASP A 64 -1.37 0.66 -16.12
N ASP A 65 -1.49 1.65 -15.23
CA ASP A 65 -2.60 2.60 -15.20
C ASP A 65 -2.71 3.34 -16.56
N ALA A 66 -1.58 3.82 -17.09
CA ALA A 66 -1.56 4.48 -18.41
C ALA A 66 -2.02 3.56 -19.55
N LYS A 67 -1.63 2.28 -19.54
CA LYS A 67 -2.08 1.29 -20.55
C LYS A 67 -3.56 0.98 -20.43
N VAL A 68 -4.07 0.84 -19.20
CA VAL A 68 -5.50 0.60 -18.96
C VAL A 68 -6.33 1.78 -19.47
N GLU A 69 -5.92 3.01 -19.16
CA GLU A 69 -6.61 4.21 -19.63
C GLU A 69 -6.58 4.34 -21.16
N ALA A 70 -5.45 4.03 -21.79
CA ALA A 70 -5.34 4.01 -23.25
C ALA A 70 -6.30 2.98 -23.88
N LEU A 71 -6.32 1.75 -23.37
CA LEU A 71 -7.23 0.70 -23.88
C LEU A 71 -8.70 1.07 -23.70
N ARG A 72 -9.06 1.67 -22.56
CA ARG A 72 -10.42 2.18 -22.32
C ARG A 72 -10.80 3.28 -23.31
N ALA A 73 -9.90 4.24 -23.52
CA ALA A 73 -10.12 5.31 -24.49
C ALA A 73 -10.28 4.79 -25.92
N GLU A 74 -9.53 3.76 -26.31
CA GLU A 74 -9.67 3.11 -27.63
C GLU A 74 -11.02 2.42 -27.78
N ILE A 75 -11.53 1.75 -26.74
CA ILE A 75 -12.86 1.13 -26.75
C ILE A 75 -13.97 2.18 -26.84
N ASP A 76 -13.84 3.29 -26.10
CA ASP A 76 -14.82 4.38 -26.08
C ASP A 76 -14.84 5.19 -27.39
N ALA A 77 -13.69 5.31 -28.05
CA ALA A 77 -13.54 6.02 -29.31
C ALA A 77 -14.19 5.29 -30.50
N ASP A 78 -14.40 3.97 -30.40
CA ASP A 78 -15.05 3.16 -31.43
C ASP A 78 -16.30 2.40 -30.92
N PRO A 79 -17.48 3.03 -31.04
CA PRO A 79 -18.75 2.39 -30.70
C PRO A 79 -19.13 1.22 -31.62
N GLN A 80 -18.52 1.09 -32.80
CA GLN A 80 -18.79 0.02 -33.78
C GLN A 80 -17.73 -1.09 -33.74
N MET A 81 -16.77 -1.01 -32.81
CA MET A 81 -15.74 -2.02 -32.63
C MET A 81 -16.35 -3.42 -32.55
N ASP A 82 -15.75 -4.34 -33.32
CA ASP A 82 -16.13 -5.75 -33.34
C ASP A 82 -16.18 -6.33 -31.92
N ILE A 83 -17.18 -7.17 -31.67
CA ILE A 83 -17.44 -7.69 -30.33
C ILE A 83 -16.25 -8.52 -29.80
N HIS A 84 -15.59 -9.30 -30.66
CA HIS A 84 -14.44 -10.10 -30.26
C HIS A 84 -13.20 -9.23 -30.02
N GLU A 85 -13.04 -8.12 -30.75
CA GLU A 85 -11.97 -7.17 -30.46
C GLU A 85 -12.19 -6.45 -29.14
N ARG A 86 -13.42 -5.99 -28.89
CA ARG A 86 -13.80 -5.35 -27.62
C ARG A 86 -13.54 -6.28 -26.44
N GLU A 87 -13.94 -7.55 -26.55
CA GLU A 87 -13.69 -8.58 -25.55
C GLU A 87 -12.18 -8.78 -25.28
N ARG A 88 -11.37 -8.94 -26.32
CA ARG A 88 -9.90 -9.07 -26.18
C ARG A 88 -9.27 -7.88 -25.43
N ARG A 89 -9.72 -6.65 -25.72
CA ARG A 89 -9.20 -5.46 -25.05
C ARG A 89 -9.58 -5.41 -23.57
N TYR A 90 -10.79 -5.85 -23.22
CA TYR A 90 -11.17 -6.00 -21.81
C TYR A 90 -10.37 -7.09 -21.10
N GLU A 91 -10.12 -8.23 -21.76
CA GLU A 91 -9.23 -9.26 -21.20
C GLU A 91 -7.82 -8.73 -20.96
N ASP A 92 -7.30 -7.88 -21.85
CA ASP A 92 -5.97 -7.27 -21.68
C ASP A 92 -5.96 -6.25 -20.55
N ILE A 93 -7.03 -5.45 -20.38
CA ILE A 93 -7.22 -4.59 -19.21
C ILE A 93 -7.17 -5.43 -17.93
N ASP A 94 -7.92 -6.54 -17.85
CA ASP A 94 -7.96 -7.39 -16.66
C ASP A 94 -6.58 -8.00 -16.34
N LYS A 95 -5.84 -8.44 -17.36
CA LYS A 95 -4.47 -8.94 -17.20
C LYS A 95 -3.54 -7.86 -16.66
N ILE A 96 -3.60 -6.65 -17.22
CA ILE A 96 -2.76 -5.53 -16.77
C ILE A 96 -3.09 -5.17 -15.32
N GLN A 97 -4.38 -5.08 -14.96
CA GLN A 97 -4.80 -4.78 -13.60
C GLN A 97 -4.34 -5.85 -12.60
N LYS A 98 -4.43 -7.13 -12.98
CA LYS A 98 -3.91 -8.23 -12.15
C LYS A 98 -2.40 -8.13 -11.93
N ASN A 99 -1.64 -7.78 -12.97
CA ASN A 99 -0.20 -7.56 -12.86
C ASN A 99 0.11 -6.34 -11.98
N GLY A 100 -0.67 -5.26 -12.11
CA GLY A 100 -0.58 -4.08 -11.26
C GLY A 100 -0.77 -4.39 -9.77
N LEU A 101 -1.71 -5.29 -9.43
CA LEU A 101 -1.87 -5.77 -8.04
C LEU A 101 -0.61 -6.46 -7.50
N GLY A 102 0.06 -7.27 -8.33
CA GLY A 102 1.33 -7.91 -7.97
C GLY A 102 2.43 -6.87 -7.71
N LYS A 103 2.55 -5.84 -8.56
CA LYS A 103 3.50 -4.74 -8.36
C LYS A 103 3.22 -3.95 -7.09
N ILE A 104 1.94 -3.72 -6.78
CA ILE A 104 1.52 -3.08 -5.53
C ILE A 104 1.98 -3.94 -4.33
N GLU A 105 1.78 -5.25 -4.37
CA GLU A 105 2.23 -6.14 -3.30
C GLU A 105 3.74 -6.08 -3.11
N GLU A 106 4.51 -6.15 -4.21
CA GLU A 106 5.97 -6.06 -4.19
C GLU A 106 6.46 -4.73 -3.58
N VAL A 107 5.95 -3.59 -4.05
CA VAL A 107 6.37 -2.28 -3.52
C VAL A 107 5.92 -2.09 -2.08
N LEU A 108 4.74 -2.59 -1.69
CA LEU A 108 4.28 -2.55 -0.31
C LEU A 108 5.21 -3.35 0.61
N LEU A 109 5.66 -4.54 0.19
CA LEU A 109 6.63 -5.34 0.95
C LEU A 109 8.01 -4.67 1.01
N GLU A 110 8.43 -3.99 -0.05
CA GLU A 110 9.68 -3.22 -0.08
C GLU A 110 9.64 -2.08 0.95
N ILE A 111 8.58 -1.27 0.94
CA ILE A 111 8.46 -0.09 1.79
C ILE A 111 7.94 -0.39 3.20
N LEU A 112 7.45 -1.59 3.47
CA LEU A 112 6.84 -1.98 4.75
C LEU A 112 7.69 -1.56 5.96
N PRO A 113 9.02 -1.79 6.00
CA PRO A 113 9.83 -1.39 7.15
C PRO A 113 9.86 0.11 7.39
N GLU A 114 9.92 0.91 6.33
CA GLU A 114 9.92 2.37 6.40
C GLU A 114 8.54 2.89 6.81
N ALA A 115 7.47 2.34 6.22
CA ALA A 115 6.09 2.68 6.59
C ALA A 115 5.80 2.37 8.06
N PHE A 116 6.23 1.21 8.55
CA PHE A 116 6.04 0.82 9.95
C PHE A 116 6.83 1.73 10.89
N ALA A 117 8.06 2.10 10.52
CA ALA A 117 8.87 3.04 11.28
C ALA A 117 8.18 4.41 11.42
N VAL A 118 7.61 4.95 10.34
CA VAL A 118 6.88 6.24 10.35
C VAL A 118 5.67 6.18 11.29
N VAL A 119 4.89 5.10 11.25
CA VAL A 119 3.73 4.91 12.15
C VAL A 119 4.20 4.83 13.61
N LYS A 120 5.26 4.07 13.87
CA LYS A 120 5.84 3.93 15.22
C LYS A 120 6.35 5.27 15.77
N GLU A 121 7.04 6.05 14.96
CA GLU A 121 7.55 7.37 15.36
C GLU A 121 6.43 8.36 15.62
N THR A 122 5.38 8.33 14.79
CA THR A 122 4.17 9.12 15.02
C THR A 122 3.51 8.76 16.35
N ALA A 123 3.32 7.46 16.63
CA ALA A 123 2.74 7.00 17.89
C ALA A 123 3.59 7.39 19.12
N ARG A 124 4.92 7.34 19.00
CA ARG A 124 5.83 7.79 20.05
C ARG A 124 5.66 9.27 20.34
N ARG A 125 5.67 10.12 19.31
CA ARG A 125 5.47 11.58 19.45
C ARG A 125 4.12 11.92 20.08
N PHE A 126 3.05 11.23 19.68
CA PHE A 126 1.73 11.39 20.28
C PHE A 126 1.67 10.97 21.75
N LYS A 127 2.46 9.97 22.15
CA LYS A 127 2.55 9.54 23.55
C LYS A 127 3.41 10.49 24.39
N GLU A 128 4.48 11.01 23.82
CA GLU A 128 5.50 11.82 24.53
C GLU A 128 5.14 13.32 24.56
N ASN A 129 4.43 13.85 23.55
CA ASN A 129 3.89 15.20 23.56
C ASN A 129 2.42 15.21 24.00
N THR A 130 2.17 15.70 25.21
CA THR A 130 0.83 15.97 25.78
C THR A 130 0.20 17.27 25.26
N GLU A 131 0.89 18.07 24.45
CA GLU A 131 0.34 19.29 23.86
C GLU A 131 -0.16 19.06 22.43
N ASP A 132 -1.38 19.55 22.24
CA ASP A 132 -2.33 19.44 21.13
C ASP A 132 -1.71 19.34 19.71
N PRO A 133 -2.11 18.36 18.87
CA PRO A 133 -1.71 18.31 17.45
C PRO A 133 -2.39 19.40 16.59
N GLY A 134 -3.19 20.29 17.20
CA GLY A 134 -4.13 21.19 16.53
C GLY A 134 -3.57 22.49 15.95
N GLU A 135 -2.33 22.89 16.20
CA GLU A 135 -1.82 24.18 15.68
C GLU A 135 -0.66 23.98 14.69
N GLY A 136 -1.00 23.81 13.42
CA GLY A 136 0.01 23.75 12.35
C GLY A 136 -0.52 23.35 10.98
N HIS A 137 -1.32 24.23 10.38
CA HIS A 137 -1.85 24.21 9.01
C HIS A 137 -3.20 23.49 8.81
N PRO A 138 -4.18 24.12 8.11
CA PRO A 138 -5.47 23.50 7.83
C PRO A 138 -5.26 22.23 7.03
N VAL A 139 -5.97 21.18 7.43
CA VAL A 139 -6.28 20.07 6.53
C VAL A 139 -6.99 20.73 5.35
N GLY A 140 -6.28 20.90 4.23
CA GLY A 140 -6.87 21.37 2.99
C GLY A 140 -8.15 20.57 2.72
N PRO A 141 -9.19 21.18 2.15
CA PRO A 141 -10.47 20.52 2.00
C PRO A 141 -10.26 19.13 1.44
N ARG A 142 -10.78 18.10 2.13
CA ARG A 142 -10.82 16.75 1.56
C ARG A 142 -11.38 16.93 0.15
N PRO A 143 -10.73 16.41 -0.91
CA PRO A 143 -11.37 16.41 -2.21
C PRO A 143 -12.73 15.77 -1.99
N GLY A 144 -13.78 16.57 -2.22
CA GLY A 144 -15.15 16.06 -2.14
C GLY A 144 -15.24 14.83 -3.04
N PRO A 145 -16.19 13.91 -2.80
CA PRO A 145 -16.43 12.84 -3.76
C PRO A 145 -16.51 13.48 -5.14
N SER A 146 -15.63 13.04 -6.06
CA SER A 146 -15.67 13.49 -7.45
C SER A 146 -17.12 13.49 -7.87
N PRO A 147 -17.67 14.60 -8.42
CA PRO A 147 -19.06 14.62 -8.78
C PRO A 147 -19.29 13.42 -9.69
N SER A 148 -20.08 12.48 -9.18
CA SER A 148 -20.66 11.44 -10.00
C SER A 148 -21.22 12.19 -11.21
N ARG A 149 -20.91 11.71 -12.41
CA ARG A 149 -21.50 12.21 -13.65
C ARG A 149 -23.00 11.86 -13.63
N PHE A 150 -23.73 12.52 -12.75
CA PHE A 150 -25.18 12.56 -12.73
C PHE A 150 -25.53 13.64 -13.73
N HIS A 151 -25.74 13.20 -14.97
CA HIS A 151 -26.38 14.00 -15.99
C HIS A 151 -27.81 14.28 -15.51
N PRO A 152 -28.21 15.53 -15.21
CA PRO A 152 -29.60 15.85 -15.08
C PRO A 152 -30.14 16.11 -16.49
N ASP A 153 -30.99 15.19 -16.92
CA ASP A 153 -32.26 15.47 -17.57
C ASP A 153 -32.39 16.80 -18.34
N ARG A 154 -32.57 16.70 -19.67
CA ARG A 154 -33.34 17.69 -20.41
C ARG A 154 -34.62 17.02 -20.91
N GLY A 155 -35.66 17.09 -20.08
CA GLY A 155 -37.03 17.04 -20.52
C GLY A 155 -37.39 18.28 -21.35
N ARG A 156 -37.57 18.06 -22.66
CA ARG A 156 -38.73 18.54 -23.44
C ARG A 156 -39.03 17.52 -24.51
#